data_AF-A0A969F0B1-F1
#
_entry.id   AF-A0A969F0B1-F1
#
_cell.length_a   1.000
_cell.length_b   1.000
_cell.length_c   1.000
_cell.angle_alpha   90.00
_cell.angle_beta   90.00
_cell.angle_gamma   90.00
#
_symmetry.space_group_name_H-M   'P 1'
#
loop_
_entity.id
_entity.type
_entity.pdbx_description
1 polymer ?
#
loop_
_entity_poly.entity_id
_entity_poly.type
_entity_poly.pdbx_seq_one_letter_code
_entity_poly.pdbx_strand_id
1 'polypeptide(L)'
;MDLILCHTTADFDAFGAAVGLSRLYPGSRIVLAGGAHPAVRDFLALYRDQFALIERRSVRVEKIQTVHVVDTQSRDRLGPTAAWLDLPGVAVRVYDHHPGCAA
;
A
#
# COMPACT_ATOMS: atom_id res chain seq x y z
N MET A 1 -11.12 6.57 5.70
CA MET A 1 -10.28 5.36 5.84
C MET A 1 -8.93 5.67 5.26
N ASP A 2 -7.89 5.25 5.95
CA ASP A 2 -6.51 5.45 5.51
C ASP A 2 -5.98 4.14 4.93
N LEU A 3 -5.52 4.21 3.68
CA LEU A 3 -4.97 3.07 2.97
C LEU A 3 -3.46 3.19 2.87
N ILE A 4 -2.80 2.04 2.93
CA ILE A 4 -1.38 1.91 2.68
C ILE A 4 -1.19 1.01 1.47
N LEU A 5 -0.59 1.57 0.43
CA LEU A 5 -0.32 0.92 -0.85
C LEU A 5 1.19 0.77 -1.04
N CYS A 6 1.57 -0.28 -1.74
CA CYS A 6 2.92 -0.52 -2.22
C CYS A 6 2.90 -0.76 -3.73
N HIS A 7 4.08 -0.93 -4.33
CA HIS A 7 4.14 -1.38 -5.71
C HIS A 7 3.48 -2.76 -5.92
N THR A 8 3.12 -3.08 -7.16
CA THR A 8 2.30 -4.24 -7.53
C THR A 8 2.88 -5.57 -7.05
N THR A 9 4.20 -5.74 -7.07
CA THR A 9 4.85 -6.96 -6.56
C THR A 9 5.51 -6.70 -5.22
N ALA A 10 4.76 -6.66 -4.11
CA ALA A 10 5.31 -6.30 -2.80
C ALA A 10 6.44 -7.25 -2.37
N ASP A 11 7.63 -6.71 -2.11
CA ASP A 11 8.71 -7.42 -1.43
C ASP A 11 8.70 -7.10 0.09
N PHE A 12 9.75 -7.52 0.80
CA PHE A 12 9.81 -7.30 2.25
C PHE A 12 10.05 -5.85 2.65
N ASP A 13 10.63 -5.02 1.78
CA ASP A 13 10.80 -3.60 2.08
C ASP A 13 9.45 -2.89 2.01
N ALA A 14 8.77 -3.02 0.87
CA ALA A 14 7.39 -2.57 0.69
C ALA A 14 6.44 -3.07 1.80
N PHE A 15 6.46 -4.36 2.10
CA PHE A 15 5.58 -4.93 3.11
C PHE A 15 5.95 -4.47 4.54
N GLY A 16 7.24 -4.45 4.87
CA GLY A 16 7.73 -3.99 6.17
C GLY A 16 7.40 -2.52 6.43
N ALA A 17 7.62 -1.66 5.44
CA ALA A 17 7.24 -0.25 5.48
C ALA A 17 5.72 -0.08 5.66
N ALA A 18 4.91 -0.87 4.95
CA ALA A 18 3.47 -0.82 5.09
C ALA A 18 3.00 -1.24 6.49
N VAL A 19 3.61 -2.28 7.07
CA VAL A 19 3.37 -2.68 8.46
C VAL A 19 3.79 -1.58 9.42
N GLY A 20 4.95 -0.96 9.23
CA GLY A 20 5.41 0.18 10.03
C GLY A 20 4.41 1.34 10.03
N LEU A 21 3.95 1.76 8.86
CA LEU A 21 2.92 2.80 8.74
C LEU A 21 1.59 2.38 9.39
N SER A 22 1.21 1.11 9.34
CA SER A 22 -0.01 0.64 10.00
C SER A 22 0.04 0.79 11.53
N ARG A 23 1.25 0.76 12.10
CA ARG A 23 1.48 1.02 13.54
C ARG A 23 1.55 2.50 13.85
N LEU A 24 2.11 3.30 12.95
CA LEU A 24 2.17 4.76 13.09
C LEU A 24 0.79 5.43 12.94
N TYR A 25 -0.07 4.85 12.09
CA TYR A 25 -1.43 5.32 11.83
C TYR A 25 -2.45 4.25 12.21
N PRO A 26 -2.81 4.13 13.50
CA PRO A 26 -3.80 3.16 13.96
C PRO A 26 -5.11 3.25 13.20
N GLY A 27 -5.63 2.12 12.75
CA GLY A 27 -6.88 2.06 11.98
C GLY A 27 -6.71 2.13 10.46
N SER A 28 -5.50 2.41 9.96
CA SER A 28 -5.18 2.26 8.53
C SER A 28 -5.24 0.79 8.08
N ARG A 29 -5.29 0.56 6.77
CA ARG A 29 -5.35 -0.78 6.16
C ARG A 29 -4.36 -0.92 5.01
N ILE A 30 -3.70 -2.07 4.96
CA ILE A 30 -2.71 -2.42 3.93
C ILE A 30 -3.45 -3.13 2.78
N VAL A 31 -3.20 -2.69 1.55
CA VAL A 31 -3.74 -3.32 0.33
C VAL A 31 -2.58 -3.66 -0.60
N LEU A 32 -2.40 -4.96 -0.88
CA LEU A 32 -1.40 -5.44 -1.82
C LEU A 32 -2.00 -5.46 -3.24
N ALA A 33 -1.83 -4.36 -3.97
CA ALA A 33 -2.56 -4.06 -5.21
C ALA A 33 -2.32 -5.06 -6.36
N GLY A 34 -1.10 -5.60 -6.48
CA GLY A 34 -0.74 -6.63 -7.47
C GLY A 34 -0.28 -7.96 -6.86
N GLY A 35 -0.44 -8.13 -5.54
CA GLY A 35 0.05 -9.27 -4.80
C GLY A 35 1.44 -9.05 -4.18
N ALA A 36 2.18 -10.13 -4.00
CA ALA A 36 3.43 -10.15 -3.27
C ALA A 36 4.46 -11.07 -3.95
N HIS A 37 5.74 -10.72 -3.81
CA HIS A 37 6.87 -11.58 -4.18
C HIS A 37 6.73 -12.95 -3.48
N PRO A 38 7.14 -14.08 -4.10
CA PRO A 38 6.94 -15.42 -3.53
C PRO A 38 7.34 -15.56 -2.07
N ALA A 39 8.49 -15.01 -1.68
CA ALA A 39 8.94 -15.06 -0.28
C ALA A 39 7.99 -14.35 0.70
N VAL A 40 7.43 -13.20 0.32
CA VAL A 40 6.44 -12.47 1.13
C VAL A 40 5.11 -13.20 1.14
N ARG A 41 4.69 -13.77 -0.02
CA ARG A 41 3.48 -14.58 -0.11
C ARG A 41 3.55 -15.78 0.83
N ASP A 42 4.66 -16.51 0.83
CA ASP A 42 4.85 -17.70 1.66
C ASP A 42 4.92 -17.32 3.15
N PHE A 43 5.52 -16.18 3.49
CA PHE A 43 5.45 -15.59 4.84
C PHE A 43 4.01 -15.26 5.25
N LEU A 44 3.25 -14.59 4.37
CA LEU A 44 1.85 -14.22 4.63
C LEU A 44 0.94 -15.45 4.74
N ALA A 45 1.24 -16.55 4.06
CA ALA A 45 0.48 -17.79 4.21
C ALA A 45 0.49 -18.31 5.66
N LEU A 46 1.52 -17.97 6.44
CA LEU A 46 1.66 -18.36 7.84
C LEU A 46 1.18 -17.27 8.81
N TYR A 47 1.36 -15.99 8.46
CA TYR A 47 1.25 -14.87 9.42
C TYR A 47 0.26 -13.78 9.02
N ARG A 48 -0.51 -13.93 7.92
CA ARG A 48 -1.40 -12.88 7.40
C ARG A 48 -2.31 -12.25 8.45
N ASP A 49 -2.88 -13.04 9.35
CA ASP A 49 -3.84 -12.58 10.36
C ASP A 49 -3.22 -11.65 11.43
N GLN A 50 -1.89 -11.52 11.45
CA GLN A 50 -1.17 -10.62 12.36
C GLN A 50 -1.07 -9.18 11.83
N PHE A 51 -1.54 -8.92 10.60
CA PHE A 51 -1.36 -7.65 9.92
C PHE A 51 -2.71 -7.06 9.49
N ALA A 52 -2.75 -5.73 9.35
CA ALA A 52 -3.95 -4.97 8.96
C ALA A 52 -4.26 -5.07 7.46
N LEU A 53 -4.08 -6.26 6.87
CA LEU A 53 -4.31 -6.52 5.45
C LEU A 53 -5.81 -6.60 5.16
N ILE A 54 -6.22 -5.99 4.05
CA ILE A 54 -7.54 -6.21 3.45
C ILE A 54 -7.40 -6.49 1.96
N GLU A 55 -8.34 -7.26 1.44
CA GLU A 55 -8.45 -7.49 0.01
C GLU A 55 -8.92 -6.21 -0.70
N ARG A 56 -8.39 -5.93 -1.90
CA ARG A 56 -8.76 -4.73 -2.69
C ARG A 56 -10.28 -4.59 -2.87
N ARG A 57 -10.98 -5.71 -3.06
CA ARG A 57 -12.46 -5.75 -3.21
C ARG A 57 -13.23 -5.35 -1.96
N SER A 58 -12.59 -5.36 -0.79
CA SER A 58 -13.20 -4.97 0.50
C SER A 58 -13.07 -3.46 0.77
N VAL A 59 -12.37 -2.74 -0.10
CA VAL A 59 -12.21 -1.29 0.01
C VAL A 59 -13.48 -0.58 -0.47
N ARG A 60 -14.03 0.26 0.41
CA ARG A 60 -15.08 1.22 0.07
C ARG A 60 -14.43 2.52 -0.38
N VAL A 61 -14.36 2.72 -1.69
CA VAL A 61 -13.62 3.80 -2.34
C VAL A 61 -14.10 5.17 -1.88
N GLU A 62 -15.41 5.33 -1.69
CA GLU A 62 -16.07 6.54 -1.18
C GLU A 62 -15.69 6.89 0.26
N LYS A 63 -15.06 5.98 0.98
CA LYS A 63 -14.58 6.21 2.35
C LYS A 63 -13.09 6.49 2.42
N ILE A 64 -12.36 6.48 1.31
CA ILE A 64 -10.92 6.77 1.30
C ILE A 64 -10.72 8.24 1.65
N GLN A 65 -9.84 8.52 2.61
CA GLN A 65 -9.49 9.87 3.07
C GLN A 65 -8.01 10.15 2.83
N THR A 66 -7.15 9.18 3.15
CA THR A 66 -5.72 9.25 2.91
C THR A 66 -5.25 7.99 2.19
N VAL A 67 -4.32 8.17 1.25
CA VAL A 67 -3.53 7.09 0.67
C VAL A 67 -2.05 7.33 0.99
N HIS A 68 -1.47 6.44 1.77
CA HIS A 68 -0.03 6.35 1.97
C HIS A 68 0.54 5.39 0.92
N VAL A 69 1.58 5.82 0.21
CA VAL A 69 2.32 4.99 -0.74
C VAL A 69 3.70 4.74 -0.16
N VAL A 70 4.10 3.47 -0.12
CA VAL A 70 5.45 3.07 0.32
C VAL A 70 6.22 2.44 -0.82
N ASP A 71 7.54 2.63 -0.80
CA ASP A 71 8.51 1.93 -1.64
C ASP A 71 8.34 2.13 -3.16
N THR A 72 7.65 3.20 -3.52
CA THR A 72 7.55 3.70 -4.89
C THR A 72 7.00 5.13 -4.92
N GLN A 73 7.55 5.92 -5.82
CA GLN A 73 7.02 7.22 -6.25
C GLN A 73 6.39 7.18 -7.66
N SER A 74 6.46 6.04 -8.36
CA SER A 74 5.88 5.87 -9.69
C SER A 74 4.45 5.36 -9.63
N ARG A 75 3.53 6.07 -10.30
CA ARG A 75 2.11 5.71 -10.43
C ARG A 75 1.91 4.37 -11.15
N ASP A 76 2.72 4.10 -12.17
CA ASP A 76 2.61 2.87 -12.98
C ASP A 76 2.88 1.62 -12.15
N ARG A 77 3.68 1.75 -11.07
CA ARG A 77 3.95 0.67 -10.12
C ARG A 77 2.78 0.35 -9.19
N LEU A 78 1.71 1.16 -9.15
CA LEU A 78 0.54 0.92 -8.28
C LEU A 78 -0.59 0.12 -8.94
N GLY A 79 -0.51 -0.09 -10.26
CA GLY A 79 -1.53 -0.86 -10.99
C GLY A 79 -2.95 -0.29 -10.80
N PRO A 80 -3.99 -1.13 -10.62
CA PRO A 80 -5.38 -0.66 -10.54
C PRO A 80 -5.68 0.29 -9.38
N THR A 81 -4.87 0.29 -8.32
CA THR A 81 -5.08 1.20 -7.17
C THR A 81 -4.53 2.60 -7.42
N ALA A 82 -3.79 2.83 -8.51
CA ALA A 82 -3.33 4.16 -8.91
C ALA A 82 -4.49 5.15 -9.06
N ALA A 83 -5.64 4.69 -9.55
CA ALA A 83 -6.85 5.50 -9.71
C ALA A 83 -7.39 6.06 -8.38
N TRP A 84 -7.02 5.48 -7.23
CA TRP A 84 -7.44 5.99 -5.93
C TRP A 84 -6.70 7.28 -5.52
N LEU A 85 -5.56 7.56 -6.15
CA LEU A 85 -4.81 8.80 -5.92
C LEU A 85 -5.52 10.03 -6.51
N ASP A 86 -6.43 9.82 -7.45
CA ASP A 86 -7.12 10.89 -8.18
C ASP A 86 -8.54 11.14 -7.64
N LEU A 87 -8.91 10.46 -6.55
CA LEU A 87 -10.20 10.67 -5.90
C LEU A 87 -10.28 12.07 -5.29
N PRO A 88 -11.42 12.77 -5.46
CA PRO A 88 -11.58 14.12 -4.95
C PRO A 88 -11.45 14.15 -3.42
N GLY A 89 -10.58 15.02 -2.91
CA GLY A 89 -10.36 15.22 -1.47
C GLY A 89 -9.48 14.18 -0.79
N VAL A 90 -8.88 13.23 -1.53
CA VAL A 90 -7.93 12.26 -0.96
C VAL A 90 -6.55 12.88 -0.78
N ALA A 91 -5.99 12.78 0.43
CA ALA A 91 -4.62 13.17 0.71
C ALA A 91 -3.64 12.05 0.34
N VAL A 92 -2.57 12.37 -0.38
CA VAL A 92 -1.53 11.40 -0.78
C VAL A 92 -0.23 11.70 -0.04
N ARG A 93 0.38 10.67 0.56
CA ARG A 93 1.68 10.76 1.23
C ARG A 93 2.58 9.65 0.73
N VAL A 94 3.81 9.98 0.32
CA VAL A 94 4.77 9.03 -0.24
C VAL A 94 5.94 8.85 0.73
N TYR A 95 6.34 7.60 0.97
CA TYR A 95 7.49 7.20 1.76
C TYR A 95 8.33 6.27 0.89
N ASP A 96 9.36 6.82 0.25
CA ASP A 96 10.17 6.11 -0.72
C ASP A 96 11.64 6.46 -0.54
N HIS A 97 12.50 5.49 -0.83
CA HIS A 97 13.96 5.63 -0.80
C HIS A 97 14.59 5.59 -2.19
N HIS A 98 13.81 5.32 -3.24
CA HIS A 98 14.30 5.29 -4.61
C HIS A 98 14.74 6.70 -5.06
N PRO A 99 15.80 6.83 -5.89
CA PRO A 99 16.21 8.12 -6.42
C PRO A 99 15.05 8.77 -7.17
N GLY A 100 14.83 10.06 -6.92
CA GLY A 100 13.78 10.86 -7.56
C GLY A 100 13.76 10.67 -9.07
N CYS A 101 12.57 10.46 -9.65
CA CYS A 101 12.40 10.66 -11.08
C CYS A 101 12.66 12.14 -11.34
N ALA A 102 13.70 12.49 -12.11
CA ALA A 102 13.88 13.87 -12.55
C ALA A 102 12.58 14.31 -13.26
N ALA A 103 12.04 15.45 -12.81
CA ALA A 103 10.81 16.04 -13.34
C ALA A 103 10.93 16.34 -14.84
#